data_AF-A0A6G9SEQ1-F1
#
_entry.id   AF-A0A6G9SEQ1-F1
#
_cell.length_a   1.000
_cell.length_b   1.000
_cell.length_c   1.000
_cell.angle_alpha   90.00
_cell.angle_beta   90.00
_cell.angle_gamma   90.00
#
_symmetry.space_group_name_H-M   'P 1'
#
loop_
_entity.id
_entity.type
_entity.pdbx_description
1 polymer ?
#
loop_
_entity_poly.entity_id
_entity_poly.type
_entity_poly.pdbx_seq_one_letter_code
_entity_poly.pdbx_strand_id
1 'polypeptide(L)'
;MTKAIRSQSLREAWEQGWQQALTQVAQNMLREGIDLSLVAKLTGLPIEIVQNLSVSEVDDSQILIKDFLELSESSLSTIWLDPEEDEAWKDL
;
A
#
# COMPACT_ATOMS: atom_id res chain seq x y z
N MET A 1 -12.76 5.49 31.30
CA MET A 1 -12.95 5.51 29.83
C MET A 1 -11.66 5.30 29.05
N THR A 2 -10.49 5.80 29.48
CA THR A 2 -9.20 5.68 28.74
C THR A 2 -8.65 4.26 28.60
N LYS A 3 -8.86 3.38 29.59
CA LYS A 3 -8.35 1.99 29.56
C LYS A 3 -9.03 1.10 28.51
N ALA A 4 -10.34 1.29 28.28
CA ALA A 4 -11.13 0.49 27.34
C ALA A 4 -10.79 0.82 25.88
N ILE A 5 -10.60 2.10 25.56
CA ILE A 5 -10.20 2.57 24.22
C ILE A 5 -8.83 2.00 23.84
N ARG A 6 -7.87 1.97 24.79
CA ARG A 6 -6.53 1.41 24.57
C ARG A 6 -6.51 -0.10 24.35
N SER A 7 -7.37 -0.85 25.03
CA SER A 7 -7.48 -2.30 24.80
C SER A 7 -8.12 -2.64 23.46
N GLN A 8 -9.06 -1.80 23.01
CA GLN A 8 -9.68 -1.97 21.71
C GLN A 8 -8.68 -1.71 20.57
N SER A 9 -7.91 -0.63 20.64
CA SER A 9 -6.91 -0.31 19.62
C SER A 9 -5.79 -1.35 19.52
N LEU A 10 -5.39 -1.96 20.65
CA LEU A 10 -4.39 -3.04 20.63
C LEU A 10 -4.92 -4.30 19.95
N ARG A 11 -6.19 -4.63 20.18
CA ARG A 11 -6.83 -5.80 19.57
C ARG A 11 -6.98 -5.62 18.06
N GLU A 12 -7.40 -4.43 17.63
CA GLU A 12 -7.50 -4.08 16.21
C GLU A 12 -6.13 -4.15 15.51
N ALA A 13 -5.08 -3.59 16.12
CA ALA A 13 -3.72 -3.66 15.59
C ALA A 13 -3.20 -5.11 15.49
N TRP A 14 -3.50 -5.93 16.50
CA TRP A 14 -3.16 -7.35 16.48
C TRP A 14 -3.87 -8.11 15.37
N GLU A 15 -5.17 -7.89 15.21
CA GLU A 15 -5.98 -8.52 14.17
C GLU A 15 -5.51 -8.12 12.76
N GLN A 16 -5.17 -6.84 12.57
CA GLN A 16 -4.57 -6.34 11.33
C GLN A 16 -3.21 -7.00 11.05
N GLY A 17 -2.32 -7.05 12.04
CA GLY A 17 -1.00 -7.67 11.88
C GLY A 17 -1.10 -9.17 11.57
N TRP A 18 -2.06 -9.85 12.18
CA TRP A 18 -2.33 -11.26 11.90
C TRP A 18 -2.81 -11.49 10.46
N GLN A 19 -3.76 -10.68 9.99
CA GLN A 19 -4.26 -10.76 8.61
C GLN A 19 -3.15 -10.47 7.59
N GLN A 20 -2.30 -9.48 7.86
CA GLN A 20 -1.14 -9.17 7.02
C GLN A 20 -0.14 -10.34 6.96
N ALA A 21 0.16 -10.97 8.11
CA ALA A 21 1.07 -12.10 8.15
C ALA A 21 0.53 -13.31 7.35
N LEU A 22 -0.76 -13.64 7.49
CA LEU A 22 -1.38 -14.71 6.72
C LEU A 22 -1.38 -14.42 5.21
N THR A 23 -1.63 -13.17 4.85
CA THR A 23 -1.58 -12.72 3.45
C THR A 23 -0.18 -12.89 2.86
N GLN A 24 0.86 -12.48 3.60
CA GLN A 24 2.24 -12.63 3.15
C GLN A 24 2.66 -14.10 3.01
N VAL A 25 2.24 -14.95 3.95
CA VAL A 25 2.47 -16.40 3.86
C VAL A 25 1.79 -16.97 2.61
N ALA A 26 0.53 -16.62 2.36
CA ALA A 26 -0.20 -17.05 1.16
C ALA A 26 0.52 -16.63 -0.13
N GLN A 27 0.95 -15.38 -0.23
CA GLN A 27 1.71 -14.87 -1.38
C GLN A 27 3.00 -15.66 -1.62
N ASN A 28 3.77 -15.93 -0.56
CA ASN A 28 5.01 -16.70 -0.68
C ASN A 28 4.75 -18.12 -1.16
N MET A 29 3.71 -18.78 -0.64
CA MET A 29 3.32 -20.12 -1.05
C MET A 29 2.90 -20.16 -2.53
N LEU A 30 2.14 -19.17 -2.98
CA LEU A 30 1.74 -19.06 -4.39
C LEU A 30 2.95 -18.84 -5.30
N ARG A 31 3.91 -18.02 -4.88
CA ARG A 31 5.18 -17.80 -5.59
C ARG A 31 6.02 -19.07 -5.70
N GLU A 32 5.97 -19.93 -4.69
CA GLU A 32 6.62 -21.26 -4.71
C GLU A 32 5.86 -22.29 -5.57
N GLY A 33 4.75 -21.90 -6.21
CA GLY A 33 3.95 -22.76 -7.09
C GLY A 33 3.01 -23.71 -6.35
N ILE A 34 2.68 -23.41 -5.09
CA ILE A 34 1.74 -24.21 -4.31
C ILE A 34 0.31 -23.99 -4.83
N ASP A 35 -0.44 -25.06 -4.98
CA ASP A 35 -1.82 -25.06 -5.47
C ASP A 35 -2.74 -24.14 -4.65
N LEU A 36 -3.60 -23.37 -5.33
CA LEU A 36 -4.54 -22.40 -4.73
C LEU A 36 -5.41 -23.02 -3.63
N SER A 37 -5.92 -24.24 -3.84
CA SER A 37 -6.79 -24.90 -2.87
C SER A 37 -6.02 -25.34 -1.62
N LEU A 38 -4.74 -25.69 -1.79
CA LEU A 38 -3.86 -26.05 -0.69
C LEU A 38 -3.44 -24.80 0.11
N VAL A 39 -3.14 -23.69 -0.55
CA VAL A 39 -2.85 -22.41 0.11
C VAL A 39 -4.05 -21.93 0.94
N ALA A 40 -5.27 -21.97 0.40
CA ALA A 40 -6.48 -21.60 1.13
C ALA A 40 -6.70 -22.47 2.39
N LYS A 41 -6.45 -23.78 2.28
CA LYS A 41 -6.55 -24.70 3.43
C LYS A 41 -5.52 -24.42 4.51
N LEU A 42 -4.28 -24.13 4.13
CA LEU A 42 -3.17 -23.95 5.08
C LEU A 42 -3.19 -22.57 5.76
N THR A 43 -3.62 -21.54 5.04
CA THR A 43 -3.71 -20.17 5.57
C THR A 43 -5.06 -19.85 6.21
N GLY A 44 -6.08 -20.65 5.92
CA GLY A 44 -7.46 -20.39 6.35
C GLY A 44 -8.11 -19.21 5.63
N LEU A 45 -7.45 -18.64 4.62
CA LEU A 45 -8.01 -17.57 3.80
C LEU A 45 -9.08 -18.12 2.86
N PRO A 46 -10.17 -17.35 2.59
CA PRO A 46 -11.14 -17.66 1.56
C PRO A 46 -10.46 -17.85 0.19
N ILE A 47 -10.96 -18.79 -0.59
CA ILE A 47 -10.35 -19.13 -1.88
C ILE A 47 -10.36 -17.93 -2.85
N GLU A 48 -11.35 -17.05 -2.73
CA GLU A 48 -11.48 -15.81 -3.51
C GLU A 48 -10.33 -14.84 -3.20
N ILE A 49 -9.93 -14.72 -1.92
CA ILE A 49 -8.80 -13.89 -1.51
C ILE A 49 -7.51 -14.47 -2.08
N VAL A 50 -7.30 -15.77 -1.96
CA VAL A 50 -6.10 -16.45 -2.48
C VAL A 50 -5.98 -16.30 -4.00
N GLN A 51 -7.09 -16.37 -4.74
CA GLN A 51 -7.11 -16.12 -6.19
C GLN A 51 -6.66 -14.69 -6.52
N ASN A 52 -7.18 -13.68 -5.82
CA ASN A 52 -6.79 -12.30 -6.04
C ASN A 52 -5.30 -12.05 -5.73
N LEU A 53 -4.73 -12.75 -4.74
CA LEU A 53 -3.31 -12.64 -4.41
C LEU A 53 -2.41 -13.16 -5.55
N SER A 54 -2.87 -14.14 -6.34
CA SER A 54 -2.10 -14.66 -7.48
C SER A 54 -2.03 -13.68 -8.66
N VAL A 55 -2.97 -12.73 -8.75
CA VAL A 55 -3.05 -11.73 -9.85
C VAL A 55 -2.10 -10.54 -9.61
N SER A 56 -1.71 -10.30 -8.35
CA SER A 56 -0.95 -9.10 -7.92
C SER A 56 0.51 -9.06 -8.39
N GLU A 57 1.09 -10.15 -8.89
CA GLU A 57 2.51 -10.15 -9.31
C GLU A 57 2.78 -9.42 -10.64
N VAL A 58 1.75 -9.00 -11.38
CA VAL A 58 1.93 -8.39 -12.71
C VAL A 58 1.97 -6.86 -12.70
N ASP A 59 1.52 -6.16 -11.64
CA ASP A 59 1.14 -4.74 -11.80
C ASP A 59 1.47 -3.76 -10.65
N ASP A 60 2.21 -4.14 -9.60
CA ASP A 60 2.50 -3.20 -8.50
C ASP A 60 3.55 -2.13 -8.87
N SER A 61 4.39 -2.38 -9.88
CA SER A 61 5.42 -1.43 -10.32
C SER A 61 4.93 -0.41 -11.35
N GLN A 62 3.82 -0.69 -12.05
CA GLN A 62 3.32 0.16 -13.15
C GLN A 62 2.18 1.08 -12.70
N ILE A 63 1.33 0.64 -11.74
CA ILE A 63 0.24 1.46 -11.22
C ILE A 63 0.75 2.63 -10.37
N LEU A 64 1.73 2.41 -9.48
CA LEU A 64 2.23 3.44 -8.56
C LEU A 64 2.92 4.62 -9.27
N ILE A 65 3.55 4.38 -10.42
CA ILE A 65 4.25 5.42 -11.18
C ILE A 65 3.23 6.29 -11.93
N LYS A 66 2.17 5.70 -12.47
CA LYS A 66 1.16 6.43 -13.25
C LYS A 66 0.39 7.42 -12.39
N ASP A 67 -0.10 6.97 -11.24
CA ASP A 67 -0.89 7.81 -10.33
C ASP A 67 -0.03 8.95 -9.73
N PHE A 68 1.26 8.69 -9.46
CA PHE A 68 2.19 9.73 -9.00
C PHE A 68 2.46 10.78 -10.08
N LEU A 69 2.65 10.37 -11.34
CA LEU A 69 2.88 11.31 -12.46
C LEU A 69 1.65 12.18 -12.72
N GLU A 70 0.45 11.59 -12.77
CA GLU A 70 -0.81 12.32 -12.98
C GLU A 70 -1.05 13.34 -11.85
N LEU A 71 -0.76 12.98 -10.60
CA LEU A 71 -0.83 13.91 -9.47
C LEU A 71 0.22 15.03 -9.57
N SER A 72 1.45 14.73 -9.98
CA SER A 72 2.52 15.73 -10.13
C SER A 72 2.23 16.76 -11.22
N GLU A 73 1.68 16.33 -12.36
CA GLU A 73 1.34 17.22 -13.47
C GLU A 73 0.19 18.16 -13.11
N SER A 74 -0.79 17.69 -12.33
CA SER A 74 -1.88 18.54 -11.83
C SER A 74 -1.41 19.58 -10.80
N SER A 75 -0.39 19.23 -9.99
CA SER A 75 0.04 20.03 -8.83
C SER A 75 1.18 21.01 -9.13
N LEU A 76 1.87 20.90 -10.27
CA LEU A 76 2.94 21.82 -10.69
C LEU A 76 2.44 23.06 -11.44
N SER A 77 1.13 23.18 -11.68
CA SER A 77 0.54 24.36 -12.34
C SER A 77 0.46 25.61 -11.45
N THR A 78 0.80 25.51 -10.16
CA THR A 78 0.56 26.58 -9.17
C THR A 78 1.82 27.16 -8.53
N ILE A 79 3.02 26.93 -9.08
CA ILE A 79 4.23 27.66 -8.67
C ILE A 79 4.76 28.45 -9.87
N TRP A 80 3.96 29.42 -10.31
CA TRP A 80 4.53 30.62 -10.91
C TRP A 80 5.04 31.43 -9.74
N LEU A 81 6.36 31.44 -9.53
CA LEU A 81 6.99 32.46 -8.69
C LEU A 81 6.62 33.81 -9.31
N ASP A 82 6.01 34.69 -8.53
CA ASP A 82 5.78 36.06 -8.95
C ASP A 82 7.14 36.67 -9.36
N PRO A 83 7.26 37.25 -10.57
CA PRO A 83 8.53 37.79 -11.08
C PRO A 83 9.08 38.97 -10.26
N GLU A 84 8.39 39.43 -9.23
CA GLU A 84 8.83 40.53 -8.35
C GLU A 84 9.75 40.09 -7.20
N GLU A 85 9.95 38.79 -6.94
CA GLU A 85 10.87 38.31 -5.90
C GLU A 85 12.30 37.98 -6.41
N ASP A 86 12.67 38.40 -7.63
CA ASP A 86 13.98 38.12 -8.23
C ASP A 86 14.99 39.29 -8.19
N GLU A 87 14.85 40.20 -7.21
CA GLU A 87 15.79 41.31 -7.00
C GLU A 87 16.72 41.09 -5.78
N ALA A 88 16.56 39.99 -5.02
CA ALA A 88 17.38 39.69 -3.85
C ALA A 88 18.84 39.29 -4.17
N TRP A 89 19.17 39.06 -5.45
CA TRP A 89 20.51 38.66 -5.89
C TRP A 89 21.35 39.82 -6.46
N LYS A 90 20.82 41.04 -6.55
CA LYS A 90 21.56 42.18 -7.16
C LYS A 90 22.52 42.92 -6.22
N ASP A 91 22.53 42.62 -4.92
CA ASP A 91 23.38 43.29 -3.92
C ASP A 91 24.52 42.42 -3.36
N LEU A 92 24.96 41.37 -4.08
CA LEU A 92 26.17 40.59 -3.77
C LEU A 92 27.33 40.93 -4.71
#